data_AF-Q027C1-F1
#
_entry.id   AF-Q027C1-F1
#
_cell.length_a   1.000
_cell.length_b   1.000
_cell.length_c   1.000
_cell.angle_alpha   90.00
_cell.angle_beta   90.00
_cell.angle_gamma   90.00
#
_symmetry.space_group_name_H-M   'P 1'
#
loop_
_entity.id
_entity.type
_entity.pdbx_description
1 polymer ?
#
loop_
_entity_poly.entity_id
_entity_poly.type
_entity_poly.pdbx_seq_one_letter_code
_entity_poly.pdbx_strand_id
1 'polypeptide(L)'
;MLGTVTRISRQTASGTIRSEQGESFDFDLAAVLTYDMATLAEGRMVHFEAAGRTPCKAMNIALEPPAGMHPGSERNKEIRQLRYVGFQHHGNCRTFRYERITPGQATQNFVVDADLGLFQSFRIAIQDGPTMCMKILTAGLDAGQITEVMTSCDLTEQHIRDYQATLPVPGAKPPKTPRRPSVYPPAQRWGS
;
A
#
# COMPACT_ATOMS: atom_id res chain seq x y z
N MET A 1 -12.86 3.02 13.65
CA MET A 1 -13.13 3.82 14.87
C MET A 1 -12.68 5.25 14.64
N LEU A 2 -13.36 6.22 15.23
CA LEU A 2 -12.94 7.62 15.22
C LEU A 2 -12.29 8.00 16.55
N GLY A 3 -11.33 8.91 16.48
CA GLY A 3 -10.66 9.43 17.66
C GLY A 3 -9.85 10.68 17.36
N THR A 4 -9.30 11.28 18.42
CA THR A 4 -8.43 12.45 18.33
C THR A 4 -7.03 12.07 18.80
N VAL A 5 -6.01 12.47 18.04
CA VAL A 5 -4.62 12.32 18.45
C VAL A 5 -4.36 13.24 19.63
N THR A 6 -4.08 12.67 20.80
CA THR A 6 -3.87 13.44 22.04
C THR A 6 -2.40 13.70 22.32
N ARG A 7 -1.51 12.86 21.79
CA ARG A 7 -0.06 13.00 21.98
C ARG A 7 0.71 12.43 20.80
N ILE A 8 1.78 13.11 20.39
CA ILE A 8 2.78 12.57 19.44
C ILE A 8 4.18 12.79 20.00
N SER A 9 4.94 11.70 20.07
CA SER A 9 6.36 11.72 20.38
C SER A 9 7.17 11.36 19.14
N ARG A 10 7.83 12.35 18.54
CA ARG A 10 8.75 12.12 17.42
C ARG A 10 10.03 11.39 17.84
N GLN A 11 10.40 11.47 19.11
CA GLN A 11 11.58 10.80 19.66
C GLN A 11 11.40 9.28 19.73
N THR A 12 10.21 8.83 20.14
CA THR A 12 9.87 7.40 20.25
C THR A 12 9.12 6.88 19.03
N ALA A 13 8.91 7.73 18.01
CA ALA A 13 8.09 7.44 16.85
C ALA A 13 6.73 6.82 17.23
N SER A 14 6.07 7.37 18.25
CA SER A 14 4.81 6.85 18.78
C SER A 14 3.87 7.96 19.24
N GLY A 15 2.61 7.62 19.51
CA GLY A 15 1.62 8.55 20.02
C GLY A 15 0.44 7.84 20.67
N THR A 16 -0.54 8.64 21.08
CA THR A 16 -1.78 8.15 21.71
C THR A 16 -2.98 8.79 21.04
N ILE A 17 -4.03 7.99 20.81
CA ILE A 17 -5.34 8.41 20.32
C ILE A 17 -6.35 8.20 21.43
N ARG A 18 -7.25 9.17 21.61
CA ARG A 18 -8.47 8.99 22.42
C ARG A 18 -9.64 8.77 21.49
N SER A 19 -10.34 7.64 21.63
CA SER A 19 -11.56 7.37 20.86
C SER A 19 -12.69 8.31 21.29
N GLU A 20 -13.73 8.44 20.45
CA GLU A 20 -14.96 9.17 20.82
C GLU A 20 -15.67 8.56 22.04
N GLN A 21 -15.40 7.29 22.34
CA GLN A 21 -15.93 6.57 23.49
C GLN A 21 -15.07 6.79 24.76
N GLY A 22 -13.99 7.57 24.67
CA GLY A 22 -13.11 7.93 25.80
C GLY A 22 -11.97 6.96 26.07
N GLU A 23 -11.88 5.86 25.33
CA GLU A 23 -10.78 4.87 25.44
C GLU A 23 -9.48 5.42 24.86
N SER A 24 -8.33 4.96 25.38
CA SER A 24 -7.02 5.38 24.90
C SER A 24 -6.30 4.24 24.18
N PHE A 25 -5.75 4.57 23.01
CA PHE A 25 -5.04 3.63 22.15
C PHE A 25 -3.65 4.16 21.83
N ASP A 26 -2.63 3.35 22.09
CA ASP A 26 -1.26 3.69 21.71
C ASP A 26 -1.01 3.31 20.26
N PHE A 27 -0.15 4.07 19.58
CA PHE A 27 0.26 3.74 18.21
C PHE A 27 1.73 4.03 17.96
N ASP A 28 2.30 3.25 17.05
CA ASP A 28 3.61 3.51 16.46
C ASP A 28 3.40 4.35 15.18
N LEU A 29 4.31 5.22 14.79
CA LEU A 29 4.17 6.03 13.56
C LEU A 29 4.03 5.14 12.31
N ALA A 30 4.52 3.90 12.34
CA ALA A 30 4.32 2.90 11.29
C ALA A 30 2.85 2.46 11.13
N ALA A 31 2.01 2.67 12.14
CA ALA A 31 0.56 2.45 12.08
C ALA A 31 -0.19 3.56 11.35
N VAL A 32 0.47 4.70 11.08
CA VAL A 32 -0.10 5.83 10.37
C VAL A 32 0.12 5.63 8.88
N LEU A 33 -0.94 5.81 8.10
CA LEU A 33 -0.86 5.66 6.65
C LEU A 33 0.12 6.69 6.09
N THR A 34 1.00 6.24 5.18
CA THR A 34 2.23 6.96 4.81
C THR A 34 1.98 8.41 4.37
N TYR A 35 0.90 8.65 3.63
CA TYR A 35 0.50 9.97 3.16
C TYR A 35 0.01 10.93 4.25
N ASP A 36 -0.47 10.41 5.38
CA ASP A 36 -0.96 11.22 6.50
C ASP A 36 0.13 11.51 7.54
N MET A 37 1.25 10.77 7.51
CA MET A 37 2.35 10.93 8.47
C MET A 37 2.88 12.36 8.53
N ALA A 38 3.03 13.02 7.37
CA ALA A 38 3.59 14.37 7.29
C ALA A 38 2.68 15.44 7.93
N THR A 39 1.37 15.19 7.93
CA THR A 39 0.33 16.11 8.39
C THR A 39 -0.26 15.73 9.75
N LEU A 40 0.17 14.60 10.31
CA LEU A 40 -0.28 14.13 11.61
C LEU A 40 0.18 15.11 12.70
N ALA A 41 -0.77 15.55 13.53
CA ALA A 41 -0.53 16.48 14.63
C ALA A 41 -1.50 16.18 15.78
N GLU A 42 -1.14 16.63 16.98
CA GLU A 42 -2.05 16.61 18.14
C GLU A 42 -3.30 17.45 17.84
N GLY A 43 -4.44 17.03 18.38
CA GLY A 43 -5.76 17.62 18.13
C GLY A 43 -6.39 17.23 16.80
N ARG A 44 -5.71 16.46 15.94
CA ARG A 44 -6.29 15.98 14.68
C ARG A 44 -7.22 14.81 14.90
N MET A 45 -8.36 14.84 14.21
CA MET A 45 -9.26 13.70 14.09
C MET A 45 -8.70 12.65 13.12
N VAL A 46 -8.82 11.39 13.52
CA VAL A 46 -8.35 10.24 12.77
C VAL A 46 -9.39 9.13 12.77
N HIS A 47 -9.41 8.37 11.68
CA HIS A 47 -10.00 7.04 11.63
C HIS A 47 -8.89 6.00 11.90
N PHE A 48 -9.18 4.99 12.70
CA PHE A 48 -8.24 3.92 13.03
C PHE A 48 -8.95 2.61 13.34
N GLU A 49 -8.20 1.52 13.36
CA GLU A 49 -8.66 0.20 13.79
C GLU A 49 -7.98 -0.18 15.11
N ALA A 50 -8.72 -0.80 16.02
CA ALA A 50 -8.18 -1.29 17.27
C ALA A 50 -7.59 -2.69 17.09
N ALA A 51 -6.31 -2.85 17.42
CA ALA A 51 -5.67 -4.15 17.54
C ALA A 51 -6.13 -4.82 18.85
N GLY A 52 -6.69 -6.04 18.74
CA GLY A 52 -7.38 -6.74 19.82
C GLY A 52 -6.53 -7.33 20.96
N ARG A 53 -5.46 -6.66 21.41
CA ARG A 53 -4.73 -7.05 22.63
C ARG A 53 -4.37 -5.83 23.46
N THR A 54 -4.44 -5.98 24.78
CA THR A 54 -4.01 -4.99 25.76
C THR A 54 -2.47 -4.89 25.81
N PRO A 55 -1.87 -3.68 25.84
CA PRO A 55 -2.53 -2.38 25.72
C PRO A 55 -3.11 -2.19 24.32
N CYS A 56 -4.35 -1.70 24.25
CA CYS A 56 -5.09 -1.54 22.99
C CYS A 56 -4.26 -0.65 22.03
N LYS A 57 -3.78 -1.24 20.94
CA LYS A 57 -3.04 -0.49 19.92
C LYS A 57 -3.97 0.01 18.83
N ALA A 58 -3.72 1.22 18.34
CA ALA A 58 -4.34 1.68 17.11
C ALA A 58 -3.47 1.29 15.90
N MET A 59 -4.11 0.78 14.87
CA MET A 59 -3.54 0.44 13.56
C MET A 59 -4.33 1.13 12.45
N ASN A 60 -3.75 1.18 11.25
CA ASN A 60 -4.41 1.72 10.06
C ASN A 60 -4.93 3.16 10.24
N ILE A 61 -4.12 4.00 10.87
CA ILE A 61 -4.49 5.37 11.28
C ILE A 61 -4.45 6.29 10.07
N ALA A 62 -5.62 6.77 9.69
CA ALA A 62 -5.83 7.75 8.63
C ALA A 62 -6.35 9.06 9.23
N LEU A 63 -5.85 10.21 8.80
CA LEU A 63 -6.52 11.48 9.03
C LEU A 63 -7.86 11.46 8.31
N GLU A 64 -8.88 11.98 8.98
CA GLU A 64 -10.18 12.18 8.34
C GLU A 64 -9.97 13.05 7.09
N PRO A 65 -10.42 12.62 5.90
CA PRO A 65 -10.24 13.42 4.70
C PRO A 65 -10.95 14.75 4.89
N PRO A 66 -10.31 15.91 4.62
CA PRO A 66 -11.05 17.15 4.60
C PRO A 66 -12.16 17.03 3.55
N ALA A 67 -13.38 17.44 3.93
CA ALA A 67 -14.51 17.50 3.02
C ALA A 67 -14.09 18.24 1.74
N GLY A 68 -14.02 17.53 0.60
CA GLY A 68 -13.54 18.06 -0.68
C GLY A 68 -12.36 17.33 -1.32
N MET A 69 -11.99 16.13 -0.83
CA MET A 69 -10.91 15.35 -1.44
C MET A 69 -11.21 14.99 -2.90
N HIS A 70 -10.45 15.56 -3.83
CA HIS A 70 -10.60 15.26 -5.25
C HIS A 70 -10.31 13.77 -5.54
N PRO A 71 -11.16 13.09 -6.32
CA PRO A 71 -10.99 11.66 -6.65
C PRO A 71 -9.70 11.35 -7.43
N GLY A 72 -9.04 12.38 -7.99
CA GLY A 72 -7.75 12.24 -8.68
C GLY A 72 -6.51 12.54 -7.83
N SER A 73 -6.65 12.91 -6.55
CA SER A 73 -5.51 13.21 -5.69
C SER A 73 -4.66 11.95 -5.43
N GLU A 74 -3.33 12.10 -5.37
CA GLU A 74 -2.39 11.00 -5.03
C GLU A 74 -2.80 10.31 -3.72
N ARG A 75 -3.32 11.08 -2.77
CA ARG A 75 -3.85 10.57 -1.50
C ARG A 75 -5.04 9.61 -1.71
N ASN A 76 -5.94 9.86 -2.67
CA ASN A 76 -7.04 8.95 -2.99
C ASN A 76 -6.53 7.66 -3.65
N LYS A 77 -5.51 7.77 -4.52
CA LYS A 77 -4.88 6.61 -5.15
C LYS A 77 -4.21 5.72 -4.11
N GLU A 78 -3.43 6.29 -3.19
CA GLU A 78 -2.75 5.53 -2.13
C GLU A 78 -3.71 4.93 -1.09
N ILE A 79 -4.85 5.58 -0.80
CA ILE A 79 -5.96 5.00 -0.01
C ILE A 79 -6.51 3.74 -0.69
N ARG A 80 -6.67 3.79 -2.02
CA ARG A 80 -7.23 2.67 -2.79
C ARG A 80 -6.21 1.60 -3.16
N GLN A 81 -4.93 1.81 -2.87
CA GLN A 81 -3.90 0.82 -3.18
C GLN A 81 -4.02 -0.40 -2.26
N LEU A 82 -3.92 -1.57 -2.89
CA LEU A 82 -3.73 -2.83 -2.18
C LEU A 82 -2.39 -2.79 -1.42
N ARG A 83 -2.30 -3.57 -0.35
CA ARG A 83 -1.09 -3.75 0.45
C ARG A 83 -0.86 -5.21 0.67
N TYR A 84 0.36 -5.68 0.43
CA TYR A 84 0.69 -7.07 0.66
C TYR A 84 0.90 -7.33 2.16
N VAL A 85 0.17 -8.30 2.71
CA VAL A 85 0.19 -8.65 4.14
C VAL A 85 1.07 -9.87 4.40
N GLY A 86 1.17 -10.76 3.42
CA GLY A 86 1.97 -11.97 3.53
C GLY A 86 1.38 -13.13 2.76
N PHE A 87 1.82 -14.34 3.10
CA PHE A 87 1.34 -15.54 2.44
C PHE A 87 1.19 -16.71 3.40
N GLN A 88 0.35 -17.65 3.02
CA GLN A 88 0.33 -19.00 3.56
C GLN A 88 0.73 -20.00 2.49
N HIS A 89 1.35 -21.09 2.88
CA HIS A 89 1.80 -22.12 1.96
C HIS A 89 1.22 -23.46 2.38
N HIS A 90 0.61 -24.15 1.42
CA HIS A 90 0.00 -25.46 1.65
C HIS A 90 0.19 -26.34 0.41
N GLY A 91 0.99 -27.40 0.54
CA GLY A 91 1.30 -28.29 -0.57
C GLY A 91 1.93 -27.54 -1.74
N ASN A 92 1.35 -27.69 -2.94
CA ASN A 92 1.80 -26.95 -4.13
C ASN A 92 1.16 -25.57 -4.27
N CYS A 93 0.30 -25.16 -3.35
CA CYS A 93 -0.39 -23.88 -3.41
C CYS A 93 0.26 -22.85 -2.47
N ARG A 94 0.27 -21.60 -2.90
CA ARG A 94 0.63 -20.45 -2.08
C ARG A 94 -0.49 -19.42 -2.13
N THR A 95 -1.01 -19.10 -0.97
CA THR A 95 -2.10 -18.16 -0.78
C THR A 95 -1.52 -16.80 -0.41
N PHE A 96 -1.51 -15.84 -1.32
CA PHE A 96 -1.06 -14.47 -1.08
C PHE A 96 -2.20 -13.62 -0.53
N ARG A 97 -1.92 -12.79 0.47
CA ARG A 97 -2.91 -11.94 1.14
C ARG A 97 -2.62 -10.47 0.94
N TYR A 98 -3.67 -9.73 0.66
CA TYR A 98 -3.64 -8.30 0.45
C TYR A 98 -4.76 -7.63 1.20
N GLU A 99 -4.54 -6.38 1.60
CA GLU A 99 -5.53 -5.54 2.25
C GLU A 99 -5.67 -4.21 1.54
N ARG A 100 -6.87 -3.64 1.56
CA ARG A 100 -7.15 -2.25 1.16
C ARG A 100 -7.85 -1.55 2.31
N ILE A 101 -7.27 -0.43 2.73
CA ILE A 101 -7.77 0.37 3.85
C ILE A 101 -8.42 1.62 3.29
N THR A 102 -9.74 1.69 3.37
CA THR A 102 -10.49 2.91 3.03
C THR A 102 -10.93 3.59 4.32
N PRO A 103 -10.55 4.87 4.56
CA PRO A 103 -10.98 5.61 5.74
C PRO A 103 -12.50 5.56 5.93
N GLY A 104 -12.95 5.21 7.13
CA GLY A 104 -14.37 5.10 7.46
C GLY A 104 -15.06 3.85 6.94
N GLN A 105 -14.35 2.92 6.30
CA GLN A 105 -14.86 1.59 5.91
C GLN A 105 -14.07 0.50 6.62
N ALA A 106 -14.63 -0.71 6.67
CA ALA A 106 -13.89 -1.87 7.14
C ALA A 106 -12.73 -2.20 6.20
N THR A 107 -11.59 -2.63 6.74
CA THR A 107 -10.48 -3.12 5.92
C THR A 107 -10.94 -4.28 5.04
N GLN A 108 -10.68 -4.15 3.75
CA GLN A 108 -11.04 -5.14 2.74
C GLN A 108 -9.87 -6.09 2.56
N ASN A 109 -10.17 -7.39 2.63
CA ASN A 109 -9.17 -8.45 2.53
C ASN A 109 -9.32 -9.15 1.18
N PHE A 110 -8.20 -9.35 0.49
CA PHE A 110 -8.12 -10.03 -0.79
C PHE A 110 -7.09 -11.16 -0.71
N VAL A 111 -7.42 -12.27 -1.32
CA VAL A 111 -6.63 -13.49 -1.30
C VAL A 111 -6.43 -13.97 -2.73
N VAL A 112 -5.21 -14.36 -3.06
CA VAL A 112 -4.89 -14.99 -4.34
C VAL A 112 -4.26 -16.34 -4.09
N ASP A 113 -4.95 -17.40 -4.53
CA ASP A 113 -4.44 -18.75 -4.46
C ASP A 113 -3.64 -19.08 -5.72
N ALA A 114 -2.36 -19.36 -5.54
CA ALA A 114 -1.42 -19.59 -6.63
C ALA A 114 -0.87 -21.02 -6.60
N ASP A 115 -1.12 -21.77 -7.67
CA ASP A 115 -0.46 -23.05 -7.89
C ASP A 115 1.01 -22.82 -8.31
N LEU A 116 1.95 -23.28 -7.49
CA LEU A 116 3.38 -23.17 -7.76
C LEU A 116 3.82 -24.04 -8.95
N GLY A 117 3.02 -25.03 -9.36
CA GLY A 117 3.21 -25.75 -10.60
C GLY A 117 3.09 -24.84 -11.83
N LEU A 118 2.14 -23.89 -11.80
CA LEU A 118 2.01 -22.87 -12.85
C LEU A 118 3.23 -21.95 -12.87
N PHE A 119 3.76 -21.57 -11.70
CA PHE A 119 4.96 -20.74 -11.64
C PHE A 119 6.15 -21.44 -12.32
N GLN A 120 6.31 -22.74 -12.09
CA GLN A 120 7.37 -23.53 -12.72
C GLN A 120 7.18 -23.60 -14.23
N SER A 121 5.96 -23.93 -14.70
CA SER A 121 5.64 -24.03 -16.13
C SER A 121 5.88 -22.72 -16.89
N PHE A 122 5.55 -21.58 -16.28
CA PHE A 122 5.72 -20.25 -16.89
C PHE A 122 7.03 -19.55 -16.50
N ARG A 123 7.94 -20.25 -15.79
CA ARG A 123 9.23 -19.73 -15.31
C ARG A 123 9.11 -18.43 -14.52
N ILE A 124 8.06 -18.30 -13.72
CA ILE A 124 7.86 -17.17 -12.81
C ILE A 124 8.64 -17.45 -11.53
N ALA A 125 9.49 -16.51 -11.13
CA ALA A 125 10.21 -16.67 -9.88
C ALA A 125 9.24 -16.50 -8.70
N ILE A 126 9.42 -17.31 -7.66
CA ILE A 126 8.51 -17.31 -6.50
C ILE A 126 8.46 -15.92 -5.82
N GLN A 127 9.57 -15.19 -5.80
CA GLN A 127 9.62 -13.82 -5.29
C GLN A 127 8.80 -12.80 -6.10
N ASP A 128 8.51 -13.10 -7.38
CA ASP A 128 7.70 -12.22 -8.23
C ASP A 128 6.20 -12.43 -8.01
N GLY A 129 5.82 -13.55 -7.39
CA GLY A 129 4.43 -13.93 -7.12
C GLY A 129 3.60 -12.84 -6.45
N PRO A 130 4.04 -12.25 -5.33
CA PRO A 130 3.32 -11.17 -4.67
C PRO A 130 3.07 -9.97 -5.58
N THR A 131 4.07 -9.57 -6.37
CA THR A 131 3.96 -8.40 -7.26
C THR A 131 3.03 -8.70 -8.43
N MET A 132 3.14 -9.88 -9.03
CA MET A 132 2.27 -10.32 -10.12
C MET A 132 0.80 -10.35 -9.68
N CYS A 133 0.51 -11.03 -8.57
CA CYS A 133 -0.84 -11.16 -8.04
C CYS A 133 -1.43 -9.79 -7.68
N MET A 134 -0.62 -8.87 -7.15
CA MET A 134 -1.04 -7.51 -6.87
C MET A 134 -1.49 -6.74 -8.12
N LYS A 135 -0.74 -6.86 -9.23
CA LYS A 135 -1.12 -6.22 -10.50
C LYS A 135 -2.42 -6.79 -11.07
N ILE A 136 -2.60 -8.11 -10.99
CA ILE A 136 -3.82 -8.79 -11.43
C ILE A 136 -5.02 -8.30 -10.60
N LEU A 137 -4.90 -8.30 -9.27
CA LEU A 137 -5.95 -7.79 -8.38
C LEU A 137 -6.28 -6.33 -8.67
N THR A 138 -5.27 -5.48 -8.86
CA THR A 138 -5.46 -4.06 -9.16
C THR A 138 -6.21 -3.88 -10.49
N ALA A 139 -5.78 -4.57 -11.54
CA ALA A 139 -6.44 -4.52 -12.85
C ALA A 139 -7.89 -5.02 -12.78
N GLY A 140 -8.15 -6.09 -12.03
CA GLY A 140 -9.50 -6.62 -11.83
C GLY A 140 -10.41 -5.69 -11.02
N LEU A 141 -9.87 -5.01 -10.01
CA LEU A 141 -10.59 -3.97 -9.26
C LEU A 141 -10.91 -2.76 -10.15
N ASP A 142 -9.95 -2.29 -10.95
CA ASP A 142 -10.13 -1.16 -11.86
C ASP A 142 -11.15 -1.47 -12.98
N ALA A 143 -11.16 -2.71 -13.47
CA ALA A 143 -12.13 -3.20 -14.45
C ALA A 143 -13.51 -3.54 -13.85
N GLY A 144 -13.67 -3.46 -12.52
CA GLY A 144 -14.90 -3.84 -11.82
C GLY A 144 -15.20 -5.35 -11.84
N GLN A 145 -14.22 -6.18 -12.22
CA GLN A 145 -14.33 -7.65 -12.29
C GLN A 145 -14.17 -8.29 -10.91
N ILE A 146 -13.36 -7.67 -10.05
CA ILE A 146 -13.21 -8.03 -8.65
C ILE A 146 -14.03 -7.01 -7.85
N THR A 147 -15.06 -7.49 -7.16
CA THR A 147 -15.88 -6.65 -6.29
C THR A 147 -15.39 -6.75 -4.86
N GLU A 148 -15.81 -5.81 -4.02
CA GLU A 148 -15.48 -5.78 -2.59
C GLU A 148 -15.97 -7.02 -1.82
N VAL A 149 -16.88 -7.79 -2.42
CA VAL A 149 -17.45 -9.04 -1.89
C VAL A 149 -16.62 -10.26 -2.32
N MET A 150 -15.93 -10.19 -3.46
CA MET A 150 -15.10 -11.28 -3.97
C MET A 150 -13.69 -11.17 -3.40
N THR A 151 -13.50 -11.80 -2.23
CA THR A 151 -12.27 -11.72 -1.44
C THR A 151 -11.23 -12.77 -1.81
N SER A 152 -11.53 -13.69 -2.74
CA SER A 152 -10.60 -14.72 -3.21
C SER A 152 -10.59 -14.85 -4.73
N CYS A 153 -9.41 -15.07 -5.30
CA CYS A 153 -9.20 -15.30 -6.73
C CYS A 153 -8.15 -16.39 -6.95
N ASP A 154 -8.45 -17.36 -7.80
CA ASP A 154 -7.45 -18.35 -8.22
C ASP A 154 -6.57 -17.78 -9.33
N LEU A 155 -5.27 -17.99 -9.21
CA LEU A 155 -4.34 -17.63 -10.26
C LEU A 155 -4.46 -18.61 -11.43
N THR A 156 -4.88 -18.10 -12.59
CA THR A 156 -5.02 -18.88 -13.82
C THR A 156 -3.83 -18.68 -14.75
N GLU A 157 -3.67 -19.58 -15.73
CA GLU A 157 -2.69 -19.40 -16.81
C GLU A 157 -2.89 -18.09 -17.58
N GLN A 158 -4.15 -17.70 -17.80
CA GLN A 158 -4.47 -16.48 -18.54
C GLN A 158 -3.93 -15.25 -17.79
N HIS A 159 -4.10 -15.19 -16.47
CA HIS A 159 -3.56 -14.12 -15.65
C HIS A 159 -2.03 -14.00 -15.78
N ILE A 160 -1.32 -15.13 -15.84
CA ILE A 160 0.15 -15.14 -16.00
C ILE A 160 0.55 -14.65 -17.40
N ARG A 161 -0.16 -15.07 -18.44
CA ARG A 161 0.08 -14.60 -19.82
C ARG A 161 -0.15 -13.11 -19.96
N ASP A 162 -1.23 -12.60 -19.40
CA ASP A 162 -1.56 -11.17 -19.39
C ASP A 162 -0.47 -10.39 -18.65
N TYR A 163 -0.04 -10.88 -17.48
CA TYR A 163 1.06 -10.26 -16.74
C TYR A 163 2.36 -10.22 -17.56
N GLN A 164 2.75 -11.31 -18.21
CA GLN A 164 3.95 -11.35 -19.05
C GLN A 164 3.86 -10.38 -20.23
N ALA A 165 2.67 -10.17 -20.81
CA ALA A 165 2.45 -9.19 -21.87
C ALA A 165 2.65 -7.74 -21.40
N THR A 166 2.54 -7.47 -20.09
CA THR A 166 2.83 -6.15 -19.51
C THR A 166 4.31 -5.92 -19.20
N LEU A 167 5.14 -6.97 -19.21
CA LEU A 167 6.56 -6.83 -18.90
C LEU A 167 7.29 -6.14 -20.07
N PRO A 168 8.18 -5.17 -19.78
CA PRO A 168 8.95 -4.52 -20.82
C PRO A 168 9.81 -5.57 -21.54
N VAL A 169 9.76 -5.55 -22.87
CA VAL A 169 10.56 -6.44 -23.70
C VAL A 169 12.04 -6.21 -23.39
N PRO A 170 12.81 -7.26 -23.03
CA PRO A 170 14.25 -7.14 -22.81
C PRO A 170 14.92 -6.51 -24.04
N GLY A 171 15.46 -5.28 -23.89
CA GLY A 171 16.15 -4.55 -24.96
C GLY A 171 15.50 -3.23 -25.39
N ALA A 172 14.34 -2.84 -24.85
CA ALA A 172 13.79 -1.51 -25.07
C ALA A 172 14.69 -0.45 -24.39
N LYS A 173 15.44 0.32 -25.19
CA LYS A 173 16.25 1.44 -24.68
C LYS A 173 15.32 2.47 -24.03
N PRO A 174 15.58 2.91 -22.79
CA PRO A 174 14.80 3.99 -22.20
C PRO A 174 14.96 5.25 -23.08
N PRO A 175 13.89 6.05 -23.25
CA PRO A 175 14.01 7.33 -23.94
C PRO A 175 15.06 8.18 -23.24
N LYS A 176 16.04 8.69 -24.01
CA LYS A 176 17.11 9.55 -23.49
C LYS A 176 16.46 10.76 -22.81
N THR A 177 16.52 10.82 -21.50
CA THR A 177 16.16 12.02 -20.75
C THR A 177 17.05 13.19 -21.20
N PRO A 178 16.48 14.38 -21.46
CA PRO A 178 17.29 15.56 -21.74
C PRO A 178 18.23 15.81 -20.57
N ARG A 179 19.53 16.00 -20.85
CA ARG A 179 20.50 16.36 -19.82
C ARG A 179 20.06 17.65 -19.15
N ARG A 180 19.80 17.60 -17.84
CA ARG A 180 19.52 18.79 -17.03
C ARG A 180 20.74 19.74 -17.13
N PRO A 181 20.57 21.02 -17.47
CA PRO A 181 21.68 21.96 -17.51
C PRO A 181 22.37 22.03 -16.15
N SER A 182 23.70 22.03 -16.15
CA SER A 182 24.52 22.17 -14.95
C SER A 182 24.19 23.49 -14.25
N VAL A 183 23.84 23.42 -12.96
CA VAL A 183 23.59 24.59 -12.09
C VAL A 183 24.92 25.22 -11.62
N TYR A 184 26.05 24.58 -11.87
CA TYR A 184 27.36 25.11 -11.51
C TYR A 184 27.99 25.88 -12.66
N PRO A 185 28.37 27.17 -12.47
CA PRO A 185 29.22 27.86 -13.41
C PRO A 185 30.62 27.21 -13.45
N PRO A 186 31.29 27.17 -14.61
CA PRO A 186 32.62 26.58 -14.73
C PRO A 186 33.61 27.35 -13.85
N ALA A 187 34.47 26.61 -13.14
CA ALA A 187 35.53 27.17 -12.32
C ALA A 187 36.43 28.10 -13.17
N GLN A 188 36.57 29.35 -12.75
CA GLN A 188 37.49 30.30 -13.38
C GLN A 188 38.93 29.79 -13.24
N ARG A 189 39.63 29.70 -14.37
CA ARG A 189 41.07 29.42 -14.43
C ARG A 189 41.81 30.62 -13.85
N TRP A 190 42.49 30.44 -12.72
CA TRP A 190 43.47 31.41 -12.24
C TRP A 190 44.73 31.23 -13.08
N GLY A 191 45.10 32.28 -13.81
CA GLY A 191 46.37 32.36 -14.52
C GLY A 191 47.43 32.96 -13.62
N SER A 192 48.63 32.39 -13.70
CA SER A 192 49.93 33.07 -13.74
C SER A 192 50.94 32.06 -14.27
#